data_AF-A0A3C0Q6I1-F1
#
_entry.id   AF-A0A3C0Q6I1-F1
#
_cell.length_a   1.000
_cell.length_b   1.000
_cell.length_c   1.000
_cell.angle_alpha   90.00
_cell.angle_beta   90.00
_cell.angle_gamma   90.00
#
_symmetry.space_group_name_H-M   'P 1'
#
loop_
_entity.id
_entity.type
_entity.pdbx_description
1 polymer ?
#
loop_
_entity_poly.entity_id
_entity_poly.type
_entity_poly.pdbx_seq_one_letter_code
_entity_poly.pdbx_strand_id
1 'polypeptide(L)'
;MNKFVLMMVMFSWISVAQAADQAQPLTGDNLKQATEMNHIYARHMYSSTCVEKRKAGYTPPTLTPEEQVKRMEEFKSSCDCVADTILKQFTPNDLIGYVGDMDGTFPPGLKVRPKPEPLVAQKYGKISAMTREIKARHQCGFKK
;
A
#
# COMPACT_ATOMS: atom_id res chain seq x y z
N MET A 1 -65.16 7.26 33.79
CA MET A 1 -64.00 8.17 33.82
C MET A 1 -62.79 7.42 33.30
N ASN A 2 -62.22 7.93 32.22
CA ASN A 2 -61.06 7.42 31.49
C ASN A 2 -59.82 7.25 32.40
N LYS A 3 -59.01 6.23 32.12
CA LYS A 3 -57.62 6.40 31.64
C LYS A 3 -56.97 5.07 31.24
N PHE A 4 -56.78 4.91 29.91
CA PHE A 4 -55.63 4.36 29.18
C PHE A 4 -54.93 3.11 29.77
N VAL A 5 -55.19 1.90 29.26
CA VAL A 5 -54.69 1.30 28.00
C VAL A 5 -53.16 1.07 28.01
N LEU A 6 -52.79 -0.16 28.36
CA LEU A 6 -51.90 -1.06 27.63
C LEU A 6 -50.65 -0.41 26.98
N MET A 7 -49.53 -0.37 27.70
CA MET A 7 -48.22 -0.10 27.08
C MET A 7 -47.55 -1.42 26.73
N MET A 8 -47.76 -1.84 25.47
CA MET A 8 -47.16 -3.01 24.83
C MET A 8 -45.63 -2.93 24.87
N VAL A 9 -45.03 -4.06 25.23
CA VAL A 9 -43.63 -4.41 25.01
C VAL A 9 -43.37 -4.38 23.50
N MET A 10 -42.80 -3.28 22.99
CA MET A 10 -42.18 -3.29 21.67
C MET A 10 -40.72 -3.69 21.83
N PHE A 11 -40.49 -5.00 21.65
CA PHE A 11 -39.21 -5.49 21.17
C PHE A 11 -38.91 -4.75 19.86
N SER A 12 -38.04 -3.75 19.91
CA SER A 12 -37.41 -3.22 18.71
C SER A 12 -36.42 -4.28 18.24
N TRP A 13 -36.90 -5.17 17.37
CA TRP A 13 -36.06 -5.93 16.46
C TRP A 13 -35.36 -4.89 15.60
N ILE A 14 -34.18 -4.45 16.03
CA ILE A 14 -33.26 -3.72 15.17
C ILE A 14 -32.85 -4.75 14.12
N SER A 15 -33.59 -4.77 13.01
CA SER A 15 -33.16 -5.40 11.78
C SER A 15 -31.82 -4.78 11.43
N VAL A 16 -30.73 -5.48 11.78
CA VAL A 16 -29.43 -5.26 11.17
C VAL A 16 -29.64 -5.64 9.71
N ALA A 17 -30.06 -4.68 8.90
CA ALA A 17 -29.96 -4.79 7.47
C ALA A 17 -28.46 -4.90 7.18
N GLN A 18 -27.97 -6.14 7.11
CA GLN A 18 -26.77 -6.42 6.36
C GLN A 18 -27.08 -5.94 4.95
N ALA A 19 -26.58 -4.75 4.62
CA ALA A 19 -26.36 -4.38 3.24
C ALA A 19 -25.42 -5.45 2.67
N ALA A 20 -26.02 -6.53 2.19
CA ALA A 20 -25.37 -7.44 1.27
C ALA A 20 -25.16 -6.61 0.02
N ASP A 21 -24.06 -5.88 0.00
CA ASP A 21 -23.48 -5.28 -1.18
C ASP A 21 -23.24 -6.45 -2.14
N GLN A 22 -24.22 -6.75 -2.99
CA GLN A 22 -24.01 -7.64 -4.10
C GLN A 22 -22.98 -6.94 -4.96
N ALA A 23 -21.71 -7.37 -4.83
CA ALA A 23 -20.57 -6.81 -5.55
C ALA A 23 -20.81 -6.96 -7.05
N GLN A 24 -21.55 -6.01 -7.64
CA GLN A 24 -21.61 -5.86 -9.07
C GLN A 24 -20.19 -5.52 -9.53
N PRO A 25 -19.68 -6.21 -10.57
CA PRO A 25 -18.37 -5.87 -11.10
C PRO A 25 -18.36 -4.41 -11.51
N LEU A 26 -17.34 -3.66 -11.07
CA LEU A 26 -17.19 -2.27 -11.45
C LEU A 26 -17.06 -2.19 -12.98
N THR A 27 -17.82 -1.29 -13.60
CA THR A 27 -17.78 -1.03 -15.04
C THR A 27 -17.58 0.46 -15.30
N GLY A 28 -17.18 0.79 -16.53
CA GLY A 28 -17.04 2.19 -16.99
C GLY A 28 -16.11 3.02 -16.09
N ASP A 29 -16.58 4.20 -15.71
CA ASP A 29 -15.81 5.17 -14.93
C ASP A 29 -15.43 4.67 -13.54
N ASN A 30 -16.29 3.88 -12.90
CA ASN A 30 -16.01 3.33 -11.57
C ASN A 30 -14.81 2.35 -11.60
N LEU A 31 -14.71 1.54 -12.66
CA LEU A 31 -13.57 0.65 -12.85
C LEU A 31 -12.28 1.44 -13.11
N LYS A 32 -12.36 2.51 -13.90
CA LYS A 32 -11.22 3.40 -14.17
C LYS A 32 -10.73 4.07 -12.88
N GLN A 33 -11.63 4.63 -12.09
CA GLN A 33 -11.31 5.27 -10.83
C GLN A 33 -10.72 4.28 -9.82
N ALA A 34 -11.30 3.08 -9.71
CA ALA A 34 -10.76 2.03 -8.83
C ALA A 34 -9.36 1.59 -9.27
N THR A 35 -9.12 1.49 -10.58
CA THR A 35 -7.79 1.14 -11.13
C THR A 35 -6.76 2.23 -10.81
N GLU A 36 -7.13 3.49 -10.99
CA GLU A 36 -6.27 4.65 -10.68
C GLU A 36 -5.97 4.72 -9.18
N MET A 37 -6.98 4.55 -8.33
CA MET A 37 -6.79 4.48 -6.87
C MET A 37 -5.86 3.34 -6.48
N ASN A 38 -6.01 2.16 -7.10
CA ASN A 38 -5.15 1.03 -6.78
C ASN A 38 -3.69 1.29 -7.21
N HIS A 39 -3.49 1.96 -8.35
CA HIS A 39 -2.18 2.42 -8.80
C HIS A 39 -1.54 3.41 -7.81
N ILE A 40 -2.29 4.45 -7.39
CA ILE A 40 -1.83 5.43 -6.40
C ILE A 40 -1.49 4.73 -5.08
N TYR A 41 -2.33 3.82 -4.62
CA TYR A 41 -2.13 3.08 -3.38
C TYR A 41 -0.88 2.18 -3.45
N ALA A 42 -0.69 1.44 -4.54
CA ALA A 42 0.49 0.60 -4.74
C ALA A 42 1.79 1.40 -4.75
N ARG A 43 1.80 2.54 -5.46
CA ARG A 43 2.95 3.46 -5.45
C ARG A 43 3.21 3.99 -4.05
N HIS A 44 2.18 4.45 -3.34
CA HIS A 44 2.32 4.98 -1.99
C HIS A 44 2.86 3.92 -1.00
N MET A 45 2.31 2.72 -1.03
CA MET A 45 2.75 1.57 -0.22
C MET A 45 4.24 1.29 -0.39
N TYR A 46 4.69 1.20 -1.65
CA TYR A 46 6.09 0.96 -1.96
C TYR A 46 6.98 2.12 -1.53
N SER A 47 6.63 3.35 -1.91
CA SER A 47 7.45 4.54 -1.63
C SER A 47 7.61 4.79 -0.14
N SER A 48 6.54 4.67 0.64
CA SER A 48 6.60 4.78 2.10
C SER A 48 7.53 3.72 2.71
N THR A 49 7.42 2.47 2.26
CA THR A 49 8.29 1.37 2.73
C THR A 49 9.75 1.60 2.34
N CYS A 50 9.99 2.05 1.10
CA CYS A 50 11.31 2.37 0.57
C CYS A 50 12.00 3.48 1.37
N VAL A 51 11.25 4.54 1.70
CA VAL A 51 11.75 5.65 2.50
C VAL A 51 12.10 5.20 3.92
N GLU A 52 11.17 4.56 4.62
CA GLU A 52 11.36 4.15 6.02
C GLU A 52 12.57 3.23 6.20
N LYS A 53 12.76 2.26 5.29
CA LYS A 53 13.87 1.31 5.38
C LYS A 53 15.25 1.93 5.19
N ARG A 54 15.36 3.08 4.52
CA ARG A 54 16.65 3.63 4.07
C ARG A 54 16.87 5.08 4.46
N LYS A 55 15.89 5.71 5.14
CA LYS A 55 15.93 7.09 5.63
C LYS A 55 17.25 7.42 6.33
N ALA A 56 17.68 6.59 7.27
CA ALA A 56 18.92 6.80 8.03
C ALA A 56 20.18 6.92 7.13
N GLY A 57 20.22 6.23 5.99
CA GLY A 57 21.34 6.29 5.05
C GLY A 57 21.33 7.48 4.09
N TYR A 58 20.16 8.12 3.91
CA TYR A 58 19.95 9.25 2.99
C TYR A 58 19.90 10.60 3.72
N THR A 59 19.35 10.64 4.93
CA THR A 59 19.28 11.83 5.80
C THR A 59 20.03 11.57 7.11
N PRO A 60 21.38 11.54 7.09
CA PRO A 60 22.15 11.42 8.33
C PRO A 60 21.91 12.63 9.25
N PRO A 61 22.01 12.46 10.57
CA PRO A 61 21.72 13.51 11.55
C PRO A 61 22.72 14.69 11.50
N THR A 62 23.82 14.55 10.76
CA THR A 62 24.84 15.58 10.56
C THR A 62 24.40 16.71 9.62
N LEU A 63 23.28 16.54 8.91
CA LEU A 63 22.75 17.55 7.99
C LEU A 63 21.94 18.60 8.72
N THR A 64 21.93 19.82 8.18
CA THR A 64 20.99 20.86 8.64
C THR A 64 19.53 20.45 8.36
N PRO A 65 18.55 21.00 9.08
CA PRO A 65 17.14 20.69 8.81
C PRO A 65 16.72 20.92 7.35
N GLU A 66 17.21 21.99 6.72
CA GLU A 66 16.94 22.32 5.32
C GLU A 66 17.52 21.28 4.35
N GLU A 67 18.76 20.84 4.61
CA GLU A 67 19.40 19.78 3.83
C GLU A 67 18.69 18.43 4.01
N GLN A 68 18.20 18.14 5.22
CA GLN A 68 17.41 16.93 5.49
C GLN A 68 16.11 16.93 4.69
N VAL A 69 15.36 18.04 4.68
CA VAL A 69 14.12 18.18 3.91
C VAL A 69 14.40 17.98 2.42
N LYS A 70 15.38 18.70 1.86
CA LYS A 70 15.74 18.59 0.44
C LYS A 70 16.14 17.16 0.07
N ARG A 71 17.00 16.51 0.86
CA ARG A 71 17.41 15.13 0.59
C ARG A 71 16.26 14.15 0.75
N MET A 72 15.33 14.39 1.66
CA MET A 72 14.15 13.56 1.82
C MET A 72 13.21 13.66 0.63
N GLU A 73 13.02 14.85 0.06
CA GLU A 73 12.23 15.07 -1.15
C GLU A 73 12.86 14.39 -2.37
N GLU A 74 14.18 14.58 -2.56
CA GLU A 74 14.93 13.87 -3.60
C GLU A 74 14.78 12.35 -3.44
N PHE A 75 14.91 11.86 -2.21
CA PHE A 75 14.84 10.43 -1.93
C PHE A 75 13.42 9.84 -2.12
N LYS A 76 12.38 10.59 -1.74
CA LYS A 76 10.98 10.22 -2.04
C LYS A 76 10.75 10.10 -3.55
N SER A 77 11.21 11.09 -4.31
CA SER A 77 11.11 11.08 -5.78
C SER A 77 11.83 9.87 -6.39
N SER A 78 13.00 9.51 -5.84
CA SER A 78 13.71 8.29 -6.24
C SER A 78 12.92 7.01 -5.95
N CYS A 79 12.33 6.86 -4.76
CA CYS A 79 11.48 5.72 -4.42
C CYS A 79 10.25 5.63 -5.34
N ASP A 80 9.61 6.77 -5.62
CA ASP A 80 8.47 6.86 -6.55
C ASP A 80 8.83 6.40 -7.96
N CYS A 81 9.96 6.84 -8.50
CA CYS A 81 10.44 6.43 -9.81
C CYS A 81 10.64 4.91 -9.93
N VAL A 82 11.13 4.26 -8.85
CA VAL A 82 11.27 2.80 -8.84
C VAL A 82 9.90 2.11 -8.80
N ALA A 83 8.95 2.63 -8.01
CA ALA A 83 7.57 2.15 -8.02
C ALA A 83 6.97 2.23 -9.44
N ASP A 84 7.09 3.37 -10.11
CA ASP A 84 6.58 3.56 -11.48
C ASP A 84 7.28 2.63 -12.47
N THR A 85 8.57 2.35 -12.28
CA THR A 85 9.32 1.39 -13.11
C THR A 85 8.80 -0.04 -12.93
N ILE A 86 8.44 -0.43 -11.71
CA ILE A 86 7.82 -1.73 -11.42
C ILE A 86 6.41 -1.79 -12.02
N LEU A 87 5.60 -0.75 -11.85
CA LEU A 87 4.22 -0.69 -12.34
C LEU A 87 4.09 -0.69 -13.87
N LYS A 88 5.18 -0.43 -14.60
CA LYS A 88 5.25 -0.66 -16.07
C LYS A 88 5.28 -2.14 -16.46
N GLN A 89 5.65 -3.03 -15.54
CA GLN A 89 5.83 -4.46 -15.81
C GLN A 89 4.93 -5.36 -14.95
N PHE A 90 4.39 -4.82 -13.85
CA PHE A 90 3.61 -5.54 -12.86
C PHE A 90 2.33 -4.79 -12.54
N THR A 91 1.33 -5.51 -12.03
CA THR A 91 0.07 -4.89 -11.62
C THR A 91 0.23 -4.19 -10.26
N PRO A 92 -0.64 -3.21 -9.94
CA PRO A 92 -0.69 -2.64 -8.59
C PRO A 92 -0.81 -3.70 -7.49
N ASN A 93 -1.61 -4.75 -7.70
CA ASN A 93 -1.76 -5.84 -6.74
C ASN A 93 -0.48 -6.66 -6.54
N ASP A 94 0.31 -6.88 -7.59
CA ASP A 94 1.59 -7.56 -7.45
C ASP A 94 2.56 -6.74 -6.58
N LEU A 95 2.59 -5.41 -6.76
CA LEU A 95 3.43 -4.51 -5.96
C LEU A 95 2.95 -4.40 -4.51
N ILE A 96 1.64 -4.27 -4.29
CA ILE A 96 1.00 -4.26 -2.97
C ILE A 96 1.33 -5.55 -2.22
N GLY A 97 1.15 -6.70 -2.87
CA GLY A 97 1.45 -8.00 -2.27
C GLY A 97 2.95 -8.17 -1.99
N TYR A 98 3.82 -7.72 -2.89
CA TYR A 98 5.28 -7.73 -2.63
C TYR A 98 5.64 -6.90 -1.37
N VAL A 99 5.06 -5.70 -1.23
CA VAL A 99 5.26 -4.89 -0.02
C VAL A 99 4.66 -5.59 1.20
N GLY A 100 3.46 -6.14 1.11
CA GLY A 100 2.80 -6.85 2.22
C GLY A 100 3.56 -8.11 2.68
N ASP A 101 4.11 -8.88 1.75
CA ASP A 101 4.61 -10.23 2.04
C ASP A 101 6.14 -10.30 2.14
N MET A 102 6.86 -9.36 1.53
CA MET A 102 8.32 -9.44 1.42
C MET A 102 9.03 -8.20 1.97
N ASP A 103 8.53 -7.00 1.67
CA ASP A 103 9.31 -5.76 1.87
C ASP A 103 8.81 -4.86 2.99
N GLY A 104 7.58 -5.01 3.46
CA GLY A 104 6.98 -4.16 4.50
C GLY A 104 7.55 -4.43 5.89
N THR A 105 7.10 -3.67 6.88
CA THR A 105 7.43 -3.94 8.30
C THR A 105 6.58 -5.10 8.82
N PHE A 106 7.16 -5.95 9.68
CA PHE A 106 6.38 -7.01 10.33
C PHE A 106 5.35 -6.38 11.28
N PRO A 107 4.07 -6.79 11.21
CA PRO A 107 3.12 -6.40 12.24
C PRO A 107 3.61 -6.88 13.62
N PRO A 108 3.35 -6.12 14.69
CA PRO A 108 3.74 -6.52 16.03
C PRO A 108 3.16 -7.91 16.37
N GLY A 109 4.01 -8.85 16.79
CA GLY A 109 3.62 -10.21 17.18
C GLY A 109 3.78 -11.29 16.10
N LEU A 110 4.02 -10.93 14.83
CA LEU A 110 4.31 -11.90 13.77
C LEU A 110 5.81 -12.22 13.72
N LYS A 111 6.18 -13.50 13.94
CA LYS A 111 7.56 -13.97 13.86
C LYS A 111 7.99 -14.39 12.45
N VAL A 112 7.05 -14.82 11.62
CA VAL A 112 7.29 -15.37 10.27
C VAL A 112 6.15 -14.97 9.36
N ARG A 113 6.44 -14.63 8.10
CA ARG A 113 5.43 -14.39 7.07
C ARG A 113 5.03 -15.70 6.39
N PRO A 114 3.75 -15.86 6.02
CA PRO A 114 3.38 -16.95 5.14
C PRO A 114 4.22 -16.89 3.87
N LYS A 115 4.71 -18.04 3.41
CA LYS A 115 5.44 -18.10 2.15
C LYS A 115 4.41 -17.93 1.01
N PRO A 116 4.64 -17.00 0.07
CA PRO A 116 3.77 -16.88 -1.08
C PRO A 116 3.80 -18.15 -1.94
N GLU A 117 2.72 -18.42 -2.65
CA GLU A 117 2.66 -19.52 -3.62
C GLU A 117 3.79 -19.40 -4.66
N PRO A 118 4.29 -20.50 -5.24
CA PRO A 118 5.49 -20.48 -6.08
C PRO A 118 5.45 -19.46 -7.24
N LEU A 119 4.31 -19.31 -7.90
CA LEU A 119 4.14 -18.33 -8.98
C LEU A 119 4.20 -16.89 -8.48
N VAL A 120 3.58 -16.62 -7.33
CA VAL A 120 3.62 -15.31 -6.66
C VAL A 120 5.03 -15.01 -6.16
N ALA A 121 5.70 -16.01 -5.56
CA ALA A 121 7.08 -15.91 -5.12
C ALA A 121 8.04 -15.55 -6.28
N GLN A 122 7.82 -16.13 -7.48
CA GLN A 122 8.62 -15.81 -8.66
C GLN A 122 8.41 -14.34 -9.10
N LYS A 123 7.17 -13.84 -9.10
CA LYS A 123 6.89 -12.44 -9.38
C LYS A 123 7.56 -11.51 -8.37
N TYR A 124 7.45 -11.83 -7.08
CA TYR A 124 8.09 -11.06 -6.01
C TYR A 124 9.60 -11.08 -6.10
N GLY A 125 10.19 -12.20 -6.54
CA GLY A 125 11.61 -12.29 -6.87
C GLY A 125 12.03 -11.30 -7.96
N LYS A 126 11.23 -11.18 -9.03
CA LYS A 126 11.49 -10.21 -10.12
C LYS A 126 11.33 -8.76 -9.65
N ILE A 127 10.27 -8.46 -8.90
CA ILE A 127 10.09 -7.12 -8.30
C ILE A 127 11.30 -6.80 -7.41
N SER A 128 11.70 -7.73 -6.54
CA SER A 128 12.88 -7.57 -5.67
C SER A 128 14.20 -7.42 -6.43
N ALA A 129 14.32 -7.99 -7.64
CA ALA A 129 15.48 -7.77 -8.49
C ALA A 129 15.49 -6.34 -9.04
N MET A 130 14.34 -5.83 -9.50
CA MET A 130 14.21 -4.46 -10.00
C MET A 130 14.49 -3.41 -8.92
N THR A 131 14.06 -3.63 -7.67
CA THR A 131 14.34 -2.70 -6.56
C THR A 131 15.84 -2.62 -6.21
N ARG A 132 16.61 -3.65 -6.59
CA ARG A 132 18.06 -3.77 -6.37
C ARG A 132 18.89 -3.48 -7.61
N GLU A 133 18.26 -3.35 -8.79
CA GLU A 133 18.97 -3.12 -10.03
C GLU A 133 19.67 -1.76 -10.02
N ILE A 134 21.01 -1.78 -10.06
CA ILE A 134 21.84 -0.57 -9.94
C ILE A 134 21.51 0.44 -11.02
N LYS A 135 21.31 -0.02 -12.27
CA LYS A 135 21.00 0.85 -13.41
C LYS A 135 19.68 1.59 -13.21
N ALA A 136 18.61 0.87 -12.86
CA ALA A 136 17.29 1.46 -12.60
C ALA A 136 17.35 2.45 -11.42
N ARG A 137 18.08 2.11 -10.36
CA ARG A 137 18.28 2.99 -9.19
C ARG A 137 19.03 4.26 -9.57
N HIS A 138 20.12 4.18 -10.32
CA HIS A 138 20.84 5.36 -10.79
C HIS A 138 19.98 6.24 -11.70
N GLN A 139 19.18 5.63 -12.59
CA GLN A 139 18.21 6.36 -13.42
C GLN A 139 17.15 7.08 -12.58
N CYS A 140 16.74 6.47 -11.47
CA CYS A 140 15.83 7.08 -10.50
C CYS A 140 16.52 8.03 -9.51
N GLY A 141 17.79 8.40 -9.71
CA GLY A 141 18.48 9.41 -8.89
C GLY A 141 19.03 8.91 -7.56
N PHE A 142 19.07 7.58 -7.32
CA PHE A 142 19.79 7.03 -6.18
C PHE A 142 21.30 7.26 -6.40
N LYS A 143 21.93 8.06 -5.54
CA LYS A 143 23.38 8.39 -5.61
C LYS A 143 24.29 7.37 -4.89
N LYS A 144 23.74 6.24 -4.44
CA LYS A 144 24.41 5.18 -3.67
C LYS A 144 23.93 3.80 -4.11
#